data_AF-A0A378QKJ3-F1
#
_entry.id   AF-A0A378QKJ3-F1
#
_cell.length_a   1.000
_cell.length_b   1.000
_cell.length_c   1.000
_cell.angle_alpha   90.00
_cell.angle_beta   90.00
_cell.angle_gamma   90.00
#
_symmetry.space_group_name_H-M   'P 1'
#
loop_
_entity.id
_entity.type
_entity.pdbx_description
1 polymer ?
#
loop_
_entity_poly.entity_id
_entity_poly.type
_entity_poly.pdbx_seq_one_letter_code
_entity_poly.pdbx_strand_id
1 'polypeptide(L)'
;MVGNKILFSNPYGSVYKIHGCVTDYDSIVITESDYEKFDKKYELIKAQILSLFMHNPIIFIGYSLADENIISILKTIFSYVDVNSEEAEKIRNNFLLVEFDNGNMNTEVIEHDIQISEIGTIRINKIKTDNFSAIYQKISDLTLRVSAMEIRKVQSVWHKIVVGNGGVAVTITDDIDNLDNDDMVLAIGSKNNIRYDFRNLNDIVRDYFNIIDEENVELIKIINKHPILSNKNIFPIFAFSNICQEIDNVDRIKNLQKKKLNAHISSTKFNNYNQINSKYSSIMDISIDESLSNNKKYNLIFWNFYHDNLTFEEVKSYLMENLPNKSLNANAVTEVKRLLCLYDIKKYGGSLKSV
;
A
#
# COMPACT_ATOMS: atom_id res chain seq x y z
N MET A 1 -20.57 11.86 -17.82
CA MET A 1 -21.40 13.03 -17.47
C MET A 1 -21.34 14.04 -18.60
N VAL A 2 -22.37 14.89 -18.71
CA VAL A 2 -22.51 15.86 -19.80
C VAL A 2 -22.65 17.26 -19.23
N GLY A 3 -21.95 18.23 -19.80
CA GLY A 3 -22.02 19.64 -19.41
C GLY A 3 -21.73 19.89 -17.92
N ASN A 4 -22.50 20.76 -17.26
CA ASN A 4 -22.20 21.29 -15.91
C ASN A 4 -22.31 20.24 -14.79
N LYS A 5 -22.86 19.05 -15.09
CA LYS A 5 -22.85 17.92 -14.15
C LYS A 5 -21.42 17.43 -13.85
N ILE A 6 -20.44 17.90 -14.61
CA ILE A 6 -19.01 17.65 -14.44
C ILE A 6 -18.43 18.33 -13.20
N LEU A 7 -18.92 19.53 -12.85
CA LEU A 7 -18.34 20.39 -11.81
C LEU A 7 -18.35 19.76 -10.41
N PHE A 8 -19.34 18.91 -10.13
CA PHE A 8 -19.50 18.24 -8.83
C PHE A 8 -19.07 16.78 -8.86
N SER A 9 -18.39 16.35 -9.92
CA SER A 9 -18.00 14.96 -10.11
C SER A 9 -16.59 14.69 -9.64
N ASN A 10 -16.37 13.50 -9.08
CA ASN A 10 -15.03 13.02 -8.78
C ASN A 10 -14.27 12.77 -10.10
N PRO A 11 -13.09 13.38 -10.33
CA PRO A 11 -12.38 13.27 -11.60
C PRO A 11 -11.84 11.87 -11.92
N TYR A 12 -11.54 11.08 -10.89
CA TYR A 12 -10.98 9.74 -11.08
C TYR A 12 -12.00 8.80 -11.69
N GLY A 13 -11.67 8.12 -12.80
CA GLY A 13 -12.53 7.14 -13.47
C GLY A 13 -13.83 7.72 -14.04
N SER A 14 -13.90 9.04 -14.26
CA SER A 14 -15.08 9.72 -14.82
C SER A 14 -14.95 9.89 -16.32
N VAL A 15 -16.07 9.73 -17.03
CA VAL A 15 -16.14 10.01 -18.47
C VAL A 15 -16.75 11.39 -18.67
N TYR A 16 -15.97 12.29 -19.25
CA TYR A 16 -16.37 13.64 -19.59
C TYR A 16 -16.76 13.74 -21.06
N LYS A 17 -18.02 14.08 -21.32
CA LYS A 17 -18.54 14.25 -22.68
C LYS A 17 -18.75 15.74 -22.96
N ILE A 18 -17.77 16.35 -23.63
CA ILE A 18 -17.74 17.79 -23.93
C ILE A 18 -18.76 18.12 -25.04
N HIS A 19 -18.84 17.30 -26.09
CA HIS A 19 -19.75 17.48 -27.23
C HIS A 19 -21.16 16.88 -27.01
N GLY A 20 -21.56 16.67 -25.76
CA GLY A 20 -22.86 16.09 -25.45
C GLY A 20 -22.90 14.56 -25.51
N CYS A 21 -24.12 14.01 -25.50
CA CYS A 21 -24.33 12.57 -25.50
C CYS A 21 -25.45 12.18 -26.45
N VAL A 22 -25.27 11.11 -27.21
CA VAL A 22 -26.29 10.60 -28.15
C VAL A 22 -27.62 10.22 -27.46
N THR A 23 -27.56 9.87 -26.18
CA THR A 23 -28.76 9.55 -25.37
C THR A 23 -29.43 10.79 -24.77
N ASP A 24 -28.83 11.97 -24.92
CA ASP A 24 -29.31 13.27 -24.42
C ASP A 24 -29.10 14.30 -25.55
N TYR A 25 -29.96 14.25 -26.55
CA TYR A 25 -29.82 14.97 -27.81
C TYR A 25 -29.73 16.50 -27.63
N ASP A 26 -30.41 17.06 -26.64
CA ASP A 26 -30.38 18.50 -26.33
C ASP A 26 -29.02 18.97 -25.79
N SER A 27 -28.15 18.03 -25.41
CA SER A 27 -26.81 18.32 -24.91
C SER A 27 -25.72 18.35 -25.97
N ILE A 28 -26.05 17.94 -27.21
CA ILE A 28 -25.11 17.83 -28.32
C ILE A 28 -24.63 19.22 -28.76
N VAL A 29 -23.33 19.34 -29.04
CA VAL A 29 -22.69 20.59 -29.46
C VAL A 29 -22.06 20.38 -30.82
N ILE A 30 -22.64 20.97 -31.87
CA ILE A 30 -22.17 20.80 -33.25
C ILE A 30 -22.10 22.14 -33.99
N THR A 31 -23.10 23.02 -33.83
CA THR A 31 -23.15 24.27 -34.60
C THR A 31 -22.37 25.39 -33.91
N GLU A 32 -21.95 26.41 -34.66
CA GLU A 32 -21.31 27.61 -34.12
C GLU A 32 -22.13 28.24 -32.97
N SER A 33 -23.45 28.32 -33.14
CA SER A 33 -24.36 28.81 -32.09
C SER A 33 -24.41 27.91 -30.85
N ASP A 34 -24.15 26.60 -30.98
CA ASP A 34 -23.99 25.71 -29.84
C ASP A 34 -22.67 25.99 -29.12
N TYR A 35 -21.58 26.21 -29.86
CA TYR A 35 -20.28 26.58 -29.30
C TYR A 35 -20.33 27.91 -28.54
N GLU A 36 -21.01 28.94 -29.07
CA GLU A 36 -21.18 30.22 -28.37
C GLU A 36 -21.93 30.05 -27.03
N LYS A 37 -22.99 29.21 -27.02
CA LYS A 37 -23.73 28.88 -25.81
C LYS A 37 -22.90 28.02 -24.85
N PHE A 38 -22.13 27.09 -25.41
CA PHE A 38 -21.24 26.20 -24.67
C PHE A 38 -20.18 27.00 -23.93
N ASP A 39 -19.47 27.88 -24.62
CA ASP A 39 -18.40 28.69 -24.06
C ASP A 39 -18.87 29.57 -22.89
N LYS A 40 -20.05 30.20 -23.02
CA LYS A 40 -20.66 30.98 -21.93
C LYS A 40 -21.11 30.13 -20.75
N LYS A 41 -21.55 28.90 -20.98
CA LYS A 41 -22.17 28.04 -19.94
C LYS A 41 -21.16 27.19 -19.19
N TYR A 42 -19.98 26.96 -19.76
CA TYR A 42 -19.00 25.95 -19.31
C TYR A 42 -17.61 26.50 -19.02
N GLU A 43 -17.46 27.83 -18.84
CA GLU A 43 -16.19 28.46 -18.43
C GLU A 43 -15.55 27.79 -17.21
N LEU A 44 -16.36 27.43 -16.20
CA LEU A 44 -15.92 26.70 -15.01
C LEU A 44 -15.38 25.29 -15.32
N ILE A 45 -15.95 24.60 -16.32
CA ILE A 45 -15.47 23.29 -16.75
C ILE A 45 -14.10 23.43 -17.42
N LYS A 46 -13.92 24.46 -18.26
CA LYS A 46 -12.62 24.74 -18.88
C LYS A 46 -11.54 24.92 -17.81
N ALA A 47 -11.80 25.71 -16.78
CA ALA A 47 -10.85 25.89 -15.66
C ALA A 47 -10.50 24.57 -14.94
N GLN A 48 -11.49 23.70 -14.70
CA GLN A 48 -11.26 22.40 -14.07
C GLN A 48 -10.45 21.44 -14.97
N ILE A 49 -10.75 21.39 -16.27
CA ILE A 49 -10.01 20.60 -17.25
C ILE A 49 -8.58 21.10 -17.38
N LEU A 50 -8.38 22.42 -17.43
CA LEU A 50 -7.05 23.05 -17.45
C LEU A 50 -6.23 22.65 -16.23
N SER A 51 -6.82 22.72 -15.04
CA SER A 51 -6.16 22.28 -13.80
C SER A 51 -5.78 20.81 -13.86
N LEU A 52 -6.67 19.92 -14.33
CA LEU A 52 -6.35 18.51 -14.54
C LEU A 52 -5.17 18.34 -15.49
N PHE A 53 -5.12 19.13 -16.57
CA PHE A 53 -4.10 19.02 -17.58
C PHE A 53 -2.72 19.51 -17.12
N MET A 54 -2.65 20.49 -16.23
CA MET A 54 -1.37 20.95 -15.68
C MET A 54 -0.73 19.93 -14.73
N HIS A 55 -1.53 19.13 -14.04
CA HIS A 55 -1.06 18.28 -12.94
C HIS A 55 -0.96 16.77 -13.28
N ASN A 56 -1.49 16.32 -14.42
CA ASN A 56 -1.56 14.90 -14.75
C ASN A 56 -1.06 14.62 -16.18
N PRO A 57 -0.46 13.43 -16.43
CA PRO A 57 -0.19 12.97 -17.79
C PRO A 57 -1.48 12.80 -18.61
N ILE A 58 -1.46 13.22 -19.86
CA ILE A 58 -2.60 13.22 -20.79
C ILE A 58 -2.18 12.60 -22.11
N ILE A 59 -3.04 11.73 -22.62
CA ILE A 59 -2.88 11.14 -23.95
C ILE A 59 -4.04 11.60 -24.82
N PHE A 60 -3.75 12.36 -25.88
CA PHE A 60 -4.71 12.72 -26.92
C PHE A 60 -4.70 11.63 -27.99
N ILE A 61 -5.80 10.88 -28.15
CA ILE A 61 -5.85 9.71 -29.03
C ILE A 61 -6.79 9.98 -30.20
N GLY A 62 -6.30 9.81 -31.43
CA GLY A 62 -7.10 9.99 -32.65
C GLY A 62 -7.27 11.45 -33.06
N TYR A 63 -6.45 12.35 -32.51
CA TYR A 63 -6.45 13.77 -32.85
C TYR A 63 -5.29 14.09 -33.79
N SER A 64 -5.52 15.09 -34.65
CA SER A 64 -4.45 15.71 -35.42
C SER A 64 -3.96 16.98 -34.73
N LEU A 65 -2.75 17.40 -35.05
CA LEU A 65 -2.23 18.71 -34.62
C LEU A 65 -2.96 19.90 -35.22
N ALA A 66 -3.78 19.68 -36.25
CA ALA A 66 -4.60 20.71 -36.86
C ALA A 66 -5.97 20.87 -36.16
N ASP A 67 -6.28 20.06 -35.14
CA ASP A 67 -7.53 20.17 -34.41
C ASP A 67 -7.55 21.45 -33.57
N GLU A 68 -8.49 22.36 -33.88
CA GLU A 68 -8.62 23.65 -33.22
C GLU A 68 -8.86 23.54 -31.71
N ASN A 69 -9.53 22.47 -31.24
CA ASN A 69 -9.76 22.27 -29.81
C ASN A 69 -8.46 21.94 -29.09
N ILE A 70 -7.62 21.07 -29.68
CA ILE A 70 -6.31 20.71 -29.14
C ILE A 70 -5.39 21.92 -29.13
N ILE A 71 -5.32 22.66 -30.25
CA ILE A 71 -4.54 23.89 -30.34
C ILE A 71 -5.01 24.90 -29.29
N SER A 72 -6.32 25.09 -29.12
CA SER A 72 -6.87 26.01 -28.13
C SER A 72 -6.50 25.60 -26.71
N ILE A 73 -6.58 24.31 -26.37
CA ILE A 73 -6.22 23.80 -25.04
C ILE A 73 -4.73 24.05 -24.76
N LEU A 74 -3.86 23.69 -25.71
CA LEU A 74 -2.41 23.91 -25.58
C LEU A 74 -2.09 25.40 -25.49
N LYS A 75 -2.72 26.23 -26.33
CA LYS A 75 -2.58 27.70 -26.27
C LYS A 75 -2.92 28.22 -24.88
N THR A 76 -4.04 27.78 -24.31
CA THR A 76 -4.45 28.23 -22.97
C THR A 76 -3.46 27.79 -21.90
N ILE A 77 -3.01 26.53 -21.89
CA ILE A 77 -2.06 26.04 -20.88
C ILE A 77 -0.74 26.81 -20.92
N PHE A 78 -0.14 26.92 -22.10
CA PHE A 78 1.16 27.57 -22.27
C PHE A 78 1.07 29.11 -22.26
N SER A 79 -0.14 29.69 -22.25
CA SER A 79 -0.29 31.14 -22.00
C SER A 79 -0.01 31.54 -20.55
N TYR A 80 -0.07 30.57 -19.62
CA TYR A 80 0.14 30.80 -18.19
C TYR A 80 1.54 30.42 -17.70
N VAL A 81 2.40 29.90 -18.59
CA VAL A 81 3.74 29.38 -18.23
C VAL A 81 4.75 29.90 -19.24
N ASP A 82 5.93 30.33 -18.77
CA ASP A 82 7.02 30.68 -19.67
C ASP A 82 7.48 29.44 -20.43
N VAL A 83 7.43 29.49 -21.75
CA VAL A 83 7.70 28.35 -22.64
C VAL A 83 9.11 27.78 -22.43
N ASN A 84 10.05 28.56 -21.90
CA ASN A 84 11.44 28.14 -21.65
C ASN A 84 11.72 27.74 -20.19
N SER A 85 10.70 27.63 -19.34
CA SER A 85 10.88 27.29 -17.92
C SER A 85 10.91 25.78 -17.66
N GLU A 86 11.40 25.37 -16.49
CA GLU A 86 11.36 23.97 -16.05
C GLU A 86 9.92 23.46 -15.91
N GLU A 87 8.98 24.34 -15.56
CA GLU A 87 7.55 24.03 -15.48
C GLU A 87 7.00 23.71 -16.87
N ALA A 88 7.41 24.46 -17.90
CA ALA A 88 7.01 24.15 -19.27
C ALA A 88 7.55 22.77 -19.69
N GLU A 89 8.78 22.40 -19.36
CA GLU A 89 9.30 21.04 -19.66
C GLU A 89 8.51 19.94 -18.94
N LYS A 90 8.14 20.14 -17.67
CA LYS A 90 7.26 19.20 -16.95
C LYS A 90 5.90 19.05 -17.63
N ILE A 91 5.31 20.17 -18.04
CA ILE A 91 4.05 20.20 -18.76
C ILE A 91 4.20 19.45 -20.09
N ARG A 92 5.24 19.71 -20.89
CA ARG A 92 5.51 19.01 -22.16
C ARG A 92 5.62 17.50 -21.99
N ASN A 93 6.32 17.05 -20.95
CA ASN A 93 6.47 15.62 -20.63
C ASN A 93 5.15 14.94 -20.24
N ASN A 94 4.16 15.71 -19.78
CA ASN A 94 2.84 15.18 -19.47
C ASN A 94 1.96 14.96 -20.71
N PHE A 95 2.29 15.53 -21.88
CA PHE A 95 1.47 15.37 -23.08
C PHE A 95 2.00 14.31 -24.02
N LEU A 96 1.11 13.44 -24.49
CA LEU A 96 1.35 12.54 -25.60
C LEU A 96 0.22 12.66 -26.62
N LEU A 97 0.54 13.02 -27.86
CA LEU A 97 -0.41 13.01 -28.97
C LEU A 97 -0.25 11.76 -29.82
N VAL A 98 -1.34 11.06 -30.07
CA VAL A 98 -1.40 9.90 -30.96
C VAL A 98 -2.25 10.26 -32.18
N GLU A 99 -1.58 10.49 -33.30
CA GLU A 99 -2.19 10.83 -34.58
C GLU A 99 -2.30 9.57 -35.45
N PHE A 100 -3.47 9.37 -36.05
CA PHE A 100 -3.70 8.29 -37.00
C PHE A 100 -2.91 8.53 -38.29
N ASP A 101 -2.18 7.51 -38.74
CA ASP A 101 -1.44 7.54 -39.99
C ASP A 101 -1.56 6.20 -40.71
N ASN A 102 -2.40 6.15 -41.75
CA ASN A 102 -2.84 4.92 -42.41
C ASN A 102 -1.65 4.08 -42.89
N GLY A 103 -1.59 2.81 -42.44
CA GLY A 103 -0.53 1.86 -42.81
C GLY A 103 0.81 2.08 -42.11
N ASN A 104 0.96 3.08 -41.25
CA ASN A 104 2.18 3.32 -40.48
C ASN A 104 2.15 2.54 -39.16
N MET A 105 3.01 1.53 -39.00
CA MET A 105 3.04 0.72 -37.77
C MET A 105 4.05 1.22 -36.72
N ASN A 106 4.64 2.40 -36.91
CA ASN A 106 5.63 2.95 -36.00
C ASN A 106 5.00 3.24 -34.62
N THR A 107 5.74 2.99 -33.56
CA THR A 107 5.34 3.30 -32.18
C THR A 107 6.37 4.18 -31.46
N GLU A 108 7.34 4.73 -32.20
CA GLU A 108 8.33 5.65 -31.67
C GLU A 108 7.70 6.98 -31.28
N VAL A 109 8.09 7.47 -30.11
CA VAL A 109 7.74 8.81 -29.65
C VAL A 109 8.73 9.78 -30.27
N ILE A 110 8.21 10.73 -31.04
CA ILE A 110 8.97 11.83 -31.60
C ILE A 110 8.53 13.13 -30.96
N GLU A 111 9.47 14.06 -30.82
CA GLU A 111 9.14 15.44 -30.45
C GLU A 111 8.64 16.18 -31.69
N HIS A 112 7.59 16.98 -31.51
CA HIS A 112 7.03 17.79 -32.59
C HIS A 112 6.79 19.23 -32.12
N ASP A 113 7.24 20.17 -32.94
CA ASP A 113 7.12 21.60 -32.70
C ASP A 113 5.81 22.14 -33.29
N ILE A 114 4.98 22.74 -32.45
CA ILE A 114 3.73 23.39 -32.82
C ILE A 114 3.94 24.89 -32.71
N GLN A 115 3.70 25.61 -33.80
CA GLN A 115 3.76 27.06 -33.78
C GLN A 115 2.40 27.62 -33.38
N ILE A 116 2.33 28.25 -32.22
CA ILE A 116 1.11 28.89 -31.71
C ILE A 116 1.28 30.40 -31.78
N SER A 117 0.36 31.06 -32.49
CA SER A 117 0.30 32.53 -32.57
C SER A 117 0.29 33.15 -31.18
N GLU A 118 1.16 34.13 -30.97
CA GLU A 118 1.34 34.93 -29.73
C GLU A 118 2.09 34.23 -28.57
N ILE A 119 2.34 32.91 -28.64
CA ILE A 119 3.04 32.15 -27.58
C ILE A 119 4.41 31.67 -28.04
N GLY A 120 4.57 31.36 -29.33
CA GLY A 120 5.81 30.84 -29.90
C GLY A 120 5.72 29.35 -30.22
N THR A 121 6.87 28.67 -30.23
CA THR A 121 6.96 27.25 -30.57
C THR A 121 6.84 26.39 -29.32
N ILE A 122 5.88 25.48 -29.32
CA ILE A 122 5.64 24.53 -28.23
C ILE A 122 6.01 23.14 -28.72
N ARG A 123 6.91 22.48 -28.00
CA ARG A 123 7.32 21.11 -28.32
C ARG A 123 6.47 20.12 -27.53
N ILE A 124 5.88 19.13 -28.20
CA ILE A 124 5.11 18.06 -27.53
C ILE A 124 5.56 16.68 -28.02
N ASN A 125 5.33 15.66 -27.19
CA ASN A 125 5.56 14.27 -27.59
C ASN A 125 4.42 13.78 -28.49
N LYS A 126 4.78 13.09 -29.56
CA LYS A 126 3.87 12.61 -30.58
C LYS A 126 4.21 11.21 -31.06
N ILE A 127 3.18 10.42 -31.35
CA ILE A 127 3.26 9.16 -32.08
C ILE A 127 2.37 9.29 -33.31
N LYS A 128 2.89 8.90 -34.48
CA LYS A 128 2.11 8.72 -35.71
C LYS A 128 2.01 7.25 -36.04
N THR A 129 0.79 6.71 -36.02
CA THR A 129 0.60 5.26 -36.18
C THR A 129 -0.81 4.90 -36.60
N ASP A 130 -0.96 3.75 -37.24
CA ASP A 130 -2.18 2.96 -37.41
C ASP A 130 -2.26 1.86 -36.34
N ASN A 131 -1.15 1.58 -35.64
CA ASN A 131 -1.05 0.52 -34.64
C ASN A 131 -1.55 0.97 -33.25
N PHE A 132 -2.80 1.42 -33.17
CA PHE A 132 -3.43 1.79 -31.90
C PHE A 132 -3.48 0.63 -30.90
N SER A 133 -3.50 -0.62 -31.40
CA SER A 133 -3.45 -1.83 -30.56
C SER A 133 -2.20 -1.87 -29.68
N ALA A 134 -1.02 -1.54 -30.22
CA ALA A 134 0.21 -1.50 -29.44
C ALA A 134 0.15 -0.44 -28.33
N ILE A 135 -0.47 0.71 -28.60
CA ILE A 135 -0.64 1.78 -27.61
C ILE A 135 -1.59 1.31 -26.50
N TYR A 136 -2.73 0.72 -26.85
CA TYR A 136 -3.67 0.21 -25.85
C TYR A 136 -3.08 -0.92 -25.00
N GLN A 137 -2.26 -1.79 -25.58
CA GLN A 137 -1.51 -2.80 -24.83
C GLN A 137 -0.55 -2.15 -23.83
N LYS A 138 0.23 -1.15 -24.26
CA LYS A 138 1.15 -0.44 -23.35
C LYS A 138 0.43 0.28 -22.23
N ILE A 139 -0.73 0.88 -22.49
CA ILE A 139 -1.57 1.48 -21.45
C ILE A 139 -2.11 0.41 -20.50
N SER A 140 -2.53 -0.74 -21.02
CA SER A 140 -3.04 -1.87 -20.22
C SER A 140 -1.96 -2.51 -19.33
N ASP A 141 -0.70 -2.51 -19.80
CA ASP A 141 0.44 -3.05 -19.05
C ASP A 141 0.89 -2.13 -17.91
N LEU A 142 0.39 -0.88 -17.85
CA LEU A 142 0.68 0.02 -16.74
C LEU A 142 0.12 -0.58 -15.45
N THR A 143 1.01 -1.10 -14.61
CA THR A 143 0.66 -1.62 -13.29
C THR A 143 0.32 -0.45 -12.37
N LEU A 144 -0.95 -0.08 -12.31
CA LEU A 144 -1.45 0.87 -11.32
C LEU A 144 -1.49 0.19 -9.95
N ARG A 145 -0.72 0.69 -8.98
CA ARG A 145 -0.71 0.18 -7.60
C ARG A 145 -2.08 0.32 -6.91
N VAL A 146 -2.87 1.31 -7.34
CA VAL A 146 -4.18 1.64 -6.79
C VAL A 146 -5.15 1.91 -7.94
N SER A 147 -6.33 1.32 -7.89
CA SER A 147 -7.40 1.54 -8.86
C SER A 147 -8.09 2.89 -8.68
N ALA A 148 -8.63 3.46 -9.75
CA ALA A 148 -9.45 4.67 -9.68
C ALA A 148 -10.67 4.52 -8.75
N MET A 149 -11.19 3.28 -8.60
CA MET A 149 -12.29 2.97 -7.68
C MET A 149 -11.88 3.13 -6.21
N GLU A 150 -10.67 2.71 -5.86
CA GLU A 150 -10.13 2.86 -4.50
C GLU A 150 -9.89 4.34 -4.17
N ILE A 151 -9.32 5.11 -5.10
CA ILE A 151 -9.15 6.56 -4.94
C ILE A 151 -10.51 7.25 -4.71
N ARG A 152 -11.54 6.87 -5.49
CA ARG A 152 -12.92 7.38 -5.31
C ARG A 152 -13.47 7.08 -3.92
N LYS A 153 -13.33 5.84 -3.44
CA LYS A 153 -13.76 5.45 -2.09
C LYS A 153 -13.10 6.36 -1.06
N VAL A 154 -11.79 6.53 -1.16
CA VAL A 154 -11.00 7.35 -0.24
C VAL A 154 -11.46 8.80 -0.22
N GLN A 155 -11.56 9.46 -1.37
CA GLN A 155 -12.02 10.85 -1.46
C GLN A 155 -13.45 11.03 -0.96
N SER A 156 -14.35 10.08 -1.25
CA SER A 156 -15.74 10.17 -0.81
C SER A 156 -15.86 10.15 0.72
N VAL A 157 -14.99 9.39 1.38
CA VAL A 157 -14.98 9.36 2.84
C VAL A 157 -14.23 10.57 3.40
N TRP A 158 -13.11 10.99 2.82
CA TRP A 158 -12.43 12.24 3.18
C TRP A 158 -13.38 13.43 3.15
N HIS A 159 -14.16 13.59 2.07
CA HIS A 159 -15.14 14.66 1.95
C HIS A 159 -16.23 14.58 3.04
N LYS A 160 -16.73 13.37 3.36
CA LYS A 160 -17.70 13.16 4.46
C LYS A 160 -17.11 13.47 5.85
N ILE A 161 -15.80 13.30 6.03
CA ILE A 161 -15.09 13.62 7.27
C ILE A 161 -14.95 15.14 7.42
N VAL A 162 -14.52 15.82 6.36
CA VAL A 162 -14.33 17.27 6.36
C VAL A 162 -15.65 18.04 6.50
N VAL A 163 -16.76 17.49 5.97
CA VAL A 163 -18.08 18.12 5.98
C VAL A 163 -18.95 17.70 7.19
N GLY A 164 -18.62 16.61 7.88
CA GLY A 164 -19.46 16.02 8.93
C GLY A 164 -18.99 16.31 10.36
N ASN A 165 -19.89 16.85 11.19
CA ASN A 165 -19.78 16.93 12.67
C ASN A 165 -19.87 15.54 13.38
N GLY A 166 -19.35 14.48 12.77
CA GLY A 166 -19.67 13.10 13.14
C GLY A 166 -18.47 12.16 13.17
N GLY A 167 -17.51 12.42 14.04
CA GLY A 167 -16.71 11.37 14.72
C GLY A 167 -15.84 10.42 13.89
N VAL A 168 -15.63 10.66 12.59
CA VAL A 168 -14.69 9.86 11.79
C VAL A 168 -13.33 10.59 11.80
N ALA A 169 -12.37 10.03 12.53
CA ALA A 169 -11.01 10.56 12.61
C ALA A 169 -10.13 9.91 11.54
N VAL A 170 -9.62 10.69 10.59
CA VAL A 170 -8.44 10.28 9.81
C VAL A 170 -7.22 10.55 10.68
N THR A 171 -6.46 9.53 10.99
CA THR A 171 -5.14 9.69 11.62
C THR A 171 -4.11 9.31 10.58
N ILE A 172 -3.32 10.28 10.14
CA ILE A 172 -2.08 10.03 9.41
C ILE A 172 -1.11 9.52 10.48
N THR A 173 -0.77 8.24 10.42
CA THR A 173 0.21 7.65 11.33
C THR A 173 1.57 7.61 10.65
N ASP A 174 2.53 8.23 11.33
CA ASP A 174 3.97 8.42 11.05
C ASP A 174 4.37 9.71 10.30
N ASP A 175 5.54 10.22 10.71
CA ASP A 175 6.11 11.53 10.35
C ASP A 175 6.23 11.69 8.83
N ILE A 176 5.43 12.61 8.30
CA ILE A 176 5.28 12.97 6.88
C ILE A 176 6.62 13.35 6.23
N ASP A 177 7.61 13.76 7.02
CA ASP A 177 8.88 14.27 6.52
C ASP A 177 9.87 13.17 6.06
N ASN A 178 9.58 11.88 6.30
CA ASN A 178 10.50 10.76 5.99
C ASN A 178 9.96 9.71 5.00
N LEU A 179 8.82 9.93 4.37
CA LEU A 179 8.23 8.98 3.40
C LEU A 179 8.36 9.52 1.96
N ASP A 180 8.87 8.70 1.04
CA ASP A 180 8.77 8.96 -0.39
C ASP A 180 7.29 8.93 -0.81
N ASN A 181 6.89 9.81 -1.75
CA ASN A 181 5.50 9.92 -2.23
C ASN A 181 4.89 8.59 -2.72
N ASP A 182 5.75 7.64 -3.11
CA ASP A 182 5.39 6.30 -3.58
C ASP A 182 4.94 5.33 -2.46
N ASP A 183 5.14 5.71 -1.19
CA ASP A 183 4.84 4.91 0.00
C ASP A 183 3.68 5.48 0.83
N MET A 184 3.04 6.56 0.36
CA MET A 184 1.98 7.24 1.10
C MET A 184 0.67 6.44 1.03
N VAL A 185 0.24 5.86 2.15
CA VAL A 185 -1.02 5.11 2.21
C VAL A 185 -2.02 5.75 3.17
N LEU A 186 -3.16 6.14 2.62
CA LEU A 186 -4.26 6.78 3.34
C LEU A 186 -5.27 5.73 3.79
N ALA A 187 -5.31 5.46 5.10
CA ALA A 187 -6.22 4.49 5.70
C ALA A 187 -7.51 5.17 6.21
N ILE A 188 -8.67 4.64 5.82
CA ILE A 188 -9.98 5.23 6.13
C ILE A 188 -10.95 4.18 6.68
N GLY A 189 -11.63 4.50 7.79
CA GLY A 189 -12.60 3.63 8.46
C GLY A 189 -13.12 4.26 9.76
N SER A 190 -14.07 3.61 10.44
CA SER A 190 -14.41 4.02 11.81
C SER A 190 -13.23 3.67 12.73
N LYS A 191 -13.11 4.34 13.88
CA LYS A 191 -12.02 4.15 14.86
C LYS A 191 -11.75 2.67 15.25
N ASN A 192 -12.68 1.77 14.94
CA ASN A 192 -12.63 0.34 15.24
C ASN A 192 -12.31 -0.57 14.02
N ASN A 193 -12.35 -0.08 12.77
CA ASN A 193 -12.25 -0.91 11.55
C ASN A 193 -11.11 -0.53 10.57
N ILE A 194 -10.26 0.47 10.87
CA ILE A 194 -9.08 0.82 10.04
C ILE A 194 -7.93 -0.16 10.31
N ARG A 195 -8.09 -1.45 9.97
CA ARG A 195 -7.16 -2.48 10.45
C ARG A 195 -6.76 -3.54 9.43
N TYR A 196 -6.64 -3.18 8.16
CA TYR A 196 -6.24 -4.11 7.10
C TYR A 196 -5.50 -3.29 6.03
N ASP A 197 -4.22 -2.96 6.19
CA ASP A 197 -3.15 -3.70 5.49
C ASP A 197 -1.73 -3.41 6.05
N PHE A 198 -1.60 -2.70 7.18
CA PHE A 198 -0.29 -2.35 7.80
C PHE A 198 -0.06 -3.05 9.14
N ARG A 199 -0.34 -4.35 9.23
CA ARG A 199 0.17 -5.11 10.37
C ARG A 199 1.64 -5.42 10.12
N ASN A 200 2.53 -4.76 10.85
CA ASN A 200 3.93 -5.17 10.87
C ASN A 200 4.00 -6.61 11.45
N LEU A 201 5.07 -7.34 11.17
CA LEU A 201 5.31 -8.70 11.72
C LEU A 201 5.15 -8.75 13.25
N ASN A 202 5.41 -7.64 13.95
CA ASN A 202 5.18 -7.52 15.39
C ASN A 202 3.70 -7.60 15.77
N ASP A 203 2.79 -7.06 14.96
CA ASP A 203 1.35 -7.13 15.19
C ASP A 203 0.80 -8.52 14.90
N ILE A 204 1.37 -9.22 13.91
CA ILE A 204 1.07 -10.64 13.64
C ILE A 204 1.51 -11.50 14.83
N VAL A 205 2.70 -11.24 15.38
CA VAL A 205 3.19 -11.91 16.59
C VAL A 205 2.33 -11.60 17.81
N ARG A 206 1.85 -10.36 17.94
CA ARG A 206 1.00 -9.93 19.04
C ARG A 206 -0.36 -10.64 19.02
N ASP A 207 -0.95 -10.76 17.83
CA ASP A 207 -2.27 -11.36 17.65
C ASP A 207 -2.19 -12.85 17.29
N TYR A 208 -1.02 -13.49 17.45
CA TYR A 208 -0.73 -14.86 17.04
C TYR A 208 -1.81 -15.87 17.42
N PHE A 209 -2.25 -15.88 18.68
CA PHE A 209 -3.27 -16.83 19.14
C PHE A 209 -4.63 -16.55 18.54
N ASN A 210 -5.02 -15.28 18.39
CA ASN A 210 -6.29 -14.91 17.77
C ASN A 210 -6.30 -15.32 16.28
N ILE A 211 -5.19 -15.10 15.57
CA ILE A 211 -5.06 -15.46 14.15
C ILE A 211 -5.18 -16.98 13.95
N ILE A 212 -4.62 -17.77 14.88
CA ILE A 212 -4.72 -19.23 14.84
C ILE A 212 -6.12 -19.71 15.21
N ASP A 213 -6.69 -19.17 16.29
CA ASP A 213 -8.01 -19.57 16.78
C ASP A 213 -9.12 -19.17 15.77
N GLU A 214 -8.92 -18.11 14.98
CA GLU A 214 -9.81 -17.66 13.89
C GLU A 214 -9.51 -18.27 12.51
N GLU A 215 -8.43 -19.06 12.38
CA GLU A 215 -7.92 -19.60 11.11
C GLU A 215 -7.87 -18.54 9.98
N ASN A 216 -7.42 -17.33 10.30
CA ASN A 216 -7.53 -16.18 9.40
C ASN A 216 -6.46 -16.22 8.29
N VAL A 217 -6.77 -16.93 7.20
CA VAL A 217 -5.87 -17.12 6.04
C VAL A 217 -5.44 -15.79 5.41
N GLU A 218 -6.34 -14.83 5.28
CA GLU A 218 -6.04 -13.52 4.69
C GLU A 218 -4.99 -12.75 5.49
N LEU A 219 -5.06 -12.79 6.84
CA LEU A 219 -4.04 -12.20 7.71
C LEU A 219 -2.69 -12.93 7.60
N ILE A 220 -2.72 -14.25 7.40
CA ILE A 220 -1.49 -15.04 7.24
C ILE A 220 -0.80 -14.72 5.91
N LYS A 221 -1.55 -14.46 4.83
CA LYS A 221 -0.98 -14.07 3.52
C LYS A 221 -0.17 -12.77 3.56
N ILE A 222 -0.40 -11.90 4.55
CA ILE A 222 0.39 -10.66 4.76
C ILE A 222 1.88 -10.98 5.02
N ILE A 223 2.19 -12.17 5.57
CA ILE A 223 3.57 -12.66 5.77
C ILE A 223 4.40 -12.56 4.48
N ASN A 224 3.81 -12.80 3.31
CA ASN A 224 4.49 -12.75 2.00
C ASN A 224 4.86 -11.33 1.57
N LYS A 225 4.07 -10.33 1.97
CA LYS A 225 4.33 -8.91 1.65
C LYS A 225 5.52 -8.34 2.44
N HIS A 226 5.97 -9.04 3.48
CA HIS A 226 7.14 -8.66 4.26
C HIS A 226 8.35 -9.48 3.85
N PRO A 227 9.50 -8.85 3.52
CA PRO A 227 10.75 -9.58 3.41
C PRO A 227 11.17 -10.02 4.82
N ILE A 228 10.66 -11.17 5.28
CA ILE A 228 11.07 -11.85 6.53
C ILE A 228 12.56 -12.28 6.46
N LEU A 229 13.25 -11.91 5.38
CA LEU A 229 14.52 -12.41 4.92
C LEU A 229 15.74 -11.59 5.36
N SER A 230 15.58 -10.58 6.22
CA SER A 230 16.70 -9.78 6.73
C SER A 230 17.17 -10.22 8.12
N ASN A 231 17.49 -11.50 8.31
CA ASN A 231 18.33 -12.12 9.36
C ASN A 231 18.18 -11.74 10.87
N LYS A 232 17.46 -10.69 11.27
CA LYS A 232 17.54 -10.08 12.61
C LYS A 232 16.52 -10.64 13.60
N ASN A 233 15.26 -10.86 13.18
CA ASN A 233 14.19 -11.24 14.13
C ASN A 233 13.84 -12.74 14.12
N ILE A 234 13.35 -13.25 15.25
CA ILE A 234 12.81 -14.61 15.38
C ILE A 234 11.29 -14.54 15.19
N PHE A 235 10.70 -15.51 14.49
CA PHE A 235 9.29 -15.47 14.09
C PHE A 235 8.66 -16.89 14.18
N PRO A 236 7.44 -17.04 14.72
CA PRO A 236 6.74 -18.32 14.76
C PRO A 236 6.05 -18.59 13.41
N ILE A 237 6.37 -19.71 12.75
CA ILE A 237 5.83 -20.03 11.41
C ILE A 237 5.10 -21.37 11.34
N PHE A 238 5.26 -22.27 12.31
CA PHE A 238 4.74 -23.64 12.18
C PHE A 238 3.22 -23.67 12.18
N ALA A 239 2.58 -23.00 13.13
CA ALA A 239 1.12 -22.87 13.17
C ALA A 239 0.56 -22.23 11.89
N PHE A 240 1.17 -21.12 11.45
CA PHE A 240 0.72 -20.41 10.24
C PHE A 240 0.87 -21.27 8.98
N SER A 241 1.96 -22.05 8.87
CA SER A 241 2.15 -22.97 7.74
C SER A 241 1.19 -24.15 7.71
N ASN A 242 0.60 -24.51 8.86
CA ASN A 242 -0.43 -25.55 8.92
C ASN A 242 -1.79 -25.02 8.47
N ILE A 243 -2.05 -23.72 8.63
CA ILE A 243 -3.31 -23.05 8.27
C ILE A 243 -3.27 -22.53 6.82
N CYS A 244 -2.14 -21.99 6.36
CA CYS A 244 -1.99 -21.39 5.04
C CYS A 244 -0.81 -22.02 4.28
N GLN A 245 -1.11 -22.62 3.12
CA GLN A 245 -0.11 -23.23 2.23
C GLN A 245 0.56 -22.23 1.27
N GLU A 246 -0.04 -21.06 1.06
CA GLU A 246 0.43 -20.03 0.13
C GLU A 246 1.52 -19.12 0.74
N ILE A 247 2.23 -19.55 1.78
CA ILE A 247 3.29 -18.73 2.38
C ILE A 247 4.59 -18.91 1.59
N ASP A 248 5.25 -17.81 1.23
CA ASP A 248 6.52 -17.82 0.51
C ASP A 248 7.69 -18.25 1.43
N ASN A 249 8.61 -19.06 0.90
CA ASN A 249 9.85 -19.46 1.58
C ASN A 249 9.66 -20.11 2.98
N VAL A 250 8.54 -20.80 3.23
CA VAL A 250 8.21 -21.42 4.54
C VAL A 250 9.36 -22.24 5.11
N ASP A 251 9.98 -23.12 4.31
CA ASP A 251 11.05 -23.99 4.77
C ASP A 251 12.27 -23.22 5.25
N ARG A 252 12.60 -22.11 4.57
CA ARG A 252 13.68 -21.22 4.99
C ARG A 252 13.35 -20.56 6.34
N ILE A 253 12.12 -20.12 6.54
CA ILE A 253 11.68 -19.50 7.80
C ILE A 253 11.68 -20.52 8.94
N LYS A 254 11.18 -21.74 8.70
CA LYS A 254 11.23 -22.87 9.66
C LYS A 254 12.67 -23.16 10.10
N ASN A 255 13.60 -23.22 9.16
CA ASN A 255 15.02 -23.44 9.45
C ASN A 255 15.65 -22.30 10.24
N LEU A 256 15.30 -21.03 9.94
CA LEU A 256 15.77 -19.87 10.70
C LEU A 256 15.27 -19.88 12.16
N GLN A 257 14.00 -20.22 12.38
CA GLN A 257 13.43 -20.34 13.72
C GLN A 257 14.17 -21.42 14.55
N LYS A 258 14.33 -22.63 13.99
CA LYS A 258 15.09 -23.72 14.64
C LYS A 258 16.53 -23.32 14.95
N LYS A 259 17.24 -22.74 13.97
CA LYS A 259 18.65 -22.32 14.13
C LYS A 259 18.82 -21.30 15.26
N LYS A 260 17.92 -20.31 15.36
CA LYS A 260 17.98 -19.28 16.41
C LYS A 260 17.66 -19.83 17.80
N LEU A 261 16.69 -20.73 17.92
CA LEU A 261 16.39 -21.38 19.21
C LEU A 261 17.54 -22.27 19.67
N ASN A 262 18.12 -23.07 18.78
CA ASN A 262 19.29 -23.88 19.11
C ASN A 262 20.48 -23.01 19.53
N ALA A 263 20.75 -21.91 18.82
CA ALA A 263 21.80 -20.97 19.21
C ALA A 263 21.58 -20.35 20.60
N HIS A 264 20.32 -20.09 20.98
CA HIS A 264 19.98 -19.59 22.31
C HIS A 264 20.18 -20.66 23.39
N ILE A 265 19.68 -21.88 23.16
CA ILE A 265 19.80 -23.03 24.08
C ILE A 265 21.28 -23.39 24.29
N SER A 266 22.10 -23.36 23.25
CA SER A 266 23.54 -23.64 23.33
C SER A 266 24.35 -22.47 23.91
N SER A 267 23.75 -21.30 24.14
CA SER A 267 24.50 -20.13 24.62
C SER A 267 24.90 -20.28 26.09
N THR A 268 26.15 -19.93 26.40
CA THR A 268 26.69 -19.96 27.77
C THR A 268 25.91 -19.05 28.73
N LYS A 269 25.39 -17.92 28.22
CA LYS A 269 24.53 -17.01 28.99
C LYS A 269 23.23 -17.70 29.43
N PHE A 270 22.57 -18.43 28.54
CA PHE A 270 21.34 -19.17 28.88
C PHE A 270 21.62 -20.30 29.88
N ASN A 271 22.69 -21.06 29.67
CA ASN A 271 23.04 -22.19 30.55
C ASN A 271 23.53 -21.74 31.95
N ASN A 272 24.12 -20.55 32.07
CA ASN A 272 24.51 -19.99 33.38
C ASN A 272 23.32 -19.66 34.29
N TYR A 273 22.15 -19.34 33.72
CA TYR A 273 20.93 -19.06 34.49
C TYR A 273 20.14 -20.32 34.86
N ASN A 274 20.43 -21.46 34.21
CA ASN A 274 19.62 -22.67 34.26
C ASN A 274 20.43 -23.87 34.75
N GLN A 275 20.75 -23.90 36.05
CA GLN A 275 21.33 -25.09 36.67
C GLN A 275 20.30 -26.22 36.74
N ILE A 276 20.74 -27.48 36.66
CA ILE A 276 19.91 -28.71 36.64
C ILE A 276 18.86 -28.77 37.77
N ASN A 277 19.06 -28.01 38.86
CA ASN A 277 18.18 -27.94 40.02
C ASN A 277 17.09 -26.86 39.96
N SER A 278 17.03 -26.03 38.92
CA SER A 278 16.03 -24.95 38.77
C SER A 278 14.73 -25.41 38.10
N LYS A 279 14.16 -26.51 38.61
CA LYS A 279 12.89 -27.06 38.13
C LYS A 279 11.72 -26.36 38.82
N TYR A 280 10.86 -25.75 38.03
CA TYR A 280 9.61 -25.15 38.46
C TYR A 280 8.46 -25.83 37.71
N SER A 281 7.38 -26.14 38.45
CA SER A 281 6.16 -26.74 37.93
C SER A 281 5.11 -25.72 37.49
N SER A 282 5.25 -24.45 37.87
CA SER A 282 4.37 -23.37 37.45
C SER A 282 5.12 -22.07 37.16
N ILE A 283 4.59 -21.28 36.22
CA ILE A 283 5.09 -19.93 35.91
C ILE A 283 4.87 -18.98 37.09
N MET A 284 3.82 -19.21 37.89
CA MET A 284 3.51 -18.38 39.04
C MET A 284 4.63 -18.43 40.08
N ASP A 285 5.17 -19.63 40.33
CA ASP A 285 6.28 -19.85 41.28
C ASP A 285 7.54 -19.09 40.86
N ILE A 286 7.81 -19.00 39.55
CA ILE A 286 8.93 -18.22 39.00
C ILE A 286 8.65 -16.71 39.11
N SER A 287 7.40 -16.32 38.89
CA SER A 287 6.99 -14.91 38.83
C SER A 287 6.97 -14.25 40.20
N ILE A 288 6.53 -14.97 41.24
CA ILE A 288 6.46 -14.50 42.63
C ILE A 288 7.83 -14.38 43.29
N ASP A 289 8.83 -15.15 42.84
CA ASP A 289 10.17 -15.14 43.45
C ASP A 289 10.88 -13.78 43.25
N GLU A 290 10.81 -12.92 44.27
CA GLU A 290 11.41 -11.57 44.27
C GLU A 290 12.95 -11.61 44.28
N SER A 291 13.56 -12.76 44.60
CA SER A 291 15.02 -12.91 44.58
C SER A 291 15.59 -13.02 43.16
N LEU A 292 14.74 -13.28 42.16
CA LEU A 292 15.13 -13.45 40.77
C LEU A 292 15.00 -12.13 39.99
N SER A 293 16.04 -11.79 39.25
CA SER A 293 15.95 -10.70 38.27
C SER A 293 14.98 -11.07 37.13
N ASN A 294 14.32 -10.06 36.54
CA ASN A 294 13.38 -10.27 35.45
C ASN A 294 13.99 -11.08 34.28
N ASN A 295 15.24 -10.80 33.92
CA ASN A 295 15.96 -11.58 32.88
C ASN A 295 16.13 -13.05 33.26
N LYS A 296 16.38 -13.36 34.54
CA LYS A 296 16.49 -14.75 35.00
C LYS A 296 15.13 -15.45 34.96
N LYS A 297 14.04 -14.75 35.31
CA LYS A 297 12.67 -15.28 35.20
C LYS A 297 12.32 -15.69 33.77
N TYR A 298 12.56 -14.83 32.77
CA TYR A 298 12.29 -15.17 31.37
C TYR A 298 13.06 -16.41 30.88
N ASN A 299 14.35 -16.51 31.24
CA ASN A 299 15.17 -17.68 30.87
C ASN A 299 14.71 -18.96 31.57
N LEU A 300 14.28 -18.88 32.83
CA LEU A 300 13.76 -20.03 33.58
C LEU A 300 12.43 -20.52 33.03
N ILE A 301 11.52 -19.62 32.63
CA ILE A 301 10.25 -19.99 31.98
C ILE A 301 10.55 -20.71 30.66
N PHE A 302 11.46 -20.18 29.84
CA PHE A 302 11.88 -20.82 28.60
C PHE A 302 12.48 -22.21 28.85
N TRP A 303 13.38 -22.35 29.84
CA TRP A 303 14.03 -23.62 30.16
C TRP A 303 13.06 -24.68 30.68
N ASN A 304 12.19 -24.30 31.62
CA ASN A 304 11.20 -25.24 32.18
C ASN A 304 10.19 -25.66 31.13
N PHE A 305 9.78 -24.76 30.23
CA PHE A 305 8.93 -25.13 29.10
C PHE A 305 9.67 -26.00 28.08
N TYR A 306 10.96 -25.76 27.81
CA TYR A 306 11.78 -26.60 26.93
C TYR A 306 11.88 -28.05 27.44
N HIS A 307 12.09 -28.22 28.76
CA HIS A 307 12.22 -29.52 29.44
C HIS A 307 10.90 -30.20 29.82
N ASP A 308 9.76 -29.70 29.32
CA ASP A 308 8.43 -30.29 29.58
C ASP A 308 7.97 -30.19 31.05
N ASN A 309 8.52 -29.26 31.84
CA ASN A 309 8.10 -29.02 33.23
C ASN A 309 6.89 -28.08 33.34
N LEU A 310 6.55 -27.34 32.27
CA LEU A 310 5.40 -26.41 32.22
C LEU A 310 4.37 -26.87 31.20
N THR A 311 3.09 -26.63 31.51
CA THR A 311 1.98 -26.99 30.62
C THR A 311 1.80 -25.98 29.48
N PHE A 312 1.23 -26.43 28.35
CA PHE A 312 0.92 -25.54 27.23
C PHE A 312 -0.12 -24.46 27.61
N GLU A 313 -1.05 -24.75 28.52
CA GLU A 313 -2.10 -23.81 28.94
C GLU A 313 -1.50 -22.66 29.76
N GLU A 314 -0.61 -22.98 30.70
CA GLU A 314 0.10 -21.96 31.48
C GLU A 314 0.96 -21.07 30.58
N VAL A 315 1.70 -21.66 29.64
CA VAL A 315 2.54 -20.90 28.70
C VAL A 315 1.69 -20.06 27.75
N LYS A 316 0.55 -20.57 27.25
CA LYS A 316 -0.40 -19.80 26.42
C LYS A 316 -0.90 -18.58 27.20
N SER A 317 -1.31 -18.78 28.45
CA SER A 317 -1.83 -17.71 29.31
C SER A 317 -0.78 -16.62 29.55
N TYR A 318 0.45 -17.02 29.88
CA TYR A 318 1.56 -16.10 30.05
C TYR A 318 1.90 -15.31 28.76
N LEU A 319 1.90 -15.97 27.60
CA LEU A 319 2.16 -15.31 26.33
C LEU A 319 1.03 -14.35 25.94
N MET A 320 -0.23 -14.70 26.17
CA MET A 320 -1.38 -13.83 25.88
C MET A 320 -1.36 -12.54 26.73
N GLU A 321 -0.85 -12.61 27.96
CA GLU A 321 -0.66 -11.44 28.81
C GLU A 321 0.52 -10.56 28.37
N ASN A 322 1.65 -11.17 27.98
CA ASN A 322 2.91 -10.46 27.76
C ASN A 322 3.15 -10.02 26.31
N LEU A 323 2.61 -10.71 25.30
CA LEU A 323 2.73 -10.31 23.89
C LEU A 323 2.15 -8.92 23.57
N PRO A 324 0.96 -8.52 24.10
CA PRO A 324 0.40 -7.20 23.86
C PRO A 324 0.95 -6.11 24.80
N ASN A 325 1.77 -6.47 25.79
CA ASN A 325 2.19 -5.55 26.84
C ASN A 325 3.26 -4.56 26.35
N LYS A 326 2.84 -3.30 26.14
CA LYS A 326 3.71 -2.21 25.69
C LYS A 326 4.71 -1.71 26.73
N SER A 327 4.58 -2.13 28.00
CA SER A 327 5.52 -1.73 29.07
C SER A 327 6.79 -2.58 29.13
N LEU A 328 6.87 -3.65 28.34
CA LEU A 328 8.06 -4.50 28.28
C LEU A 328 9.24 -3.78 27.64
N ASN A 329 10.41 -3.91 28.26
CA ASN A 329 11.66 -3.45 27.65
C ASN A 329 12.07 -4.34 26.46
N ALA A 330 12.98 -3.84 25.61
CA ALA A 330 13.40 -4.52 24.39
C ALA A 330 13.95 -5.96 24.61
N ASN A 331 14.61 -6.20 25.75
CA ASN A 331 15.12 -7.53 26.10
C ASN A 331 13.97 -8.49 26.43
N ALA A 332 13.02 -8.06 27.26
CA ALA A 332 11.85 -8.85 27.62
C ALA A 332 11.01 -9.19 26.38
N VAL A 333 10.80 -8.24 25.47
CA VAL A 333 10.11 -8.48 24.19
C VAL A 333 10.82 -9.57 23.38
N THR A 334 12.16 -9.58 23.39
CA THR A 334 12.94 -10.60 22.67
C THR A 334 12.80 -11.98 23.29
N GLU A 335 12.85 -12.10 24.63
CA GLU A 335 12.70 -13.38 25.31
C GLU A 335 11.27 -13.94 25.19
N VAL A 336 10.25 -13.09 25.31
CA VAL A 336 8.84 -13.49 25.11
C VAL A 336 8.61 -13.99 23.69
N LYS A 337 9.20 -13.34 22.67
CA LYS A 337 9.16 -13.82 21.28
C LYS A 337 9.86 -15.16 21.09
N ARG A 338 10.98 -15.40 21.78
CA ARG A 338 11.66 -16.71 21.76
C ARG A 338 10.79 -17.79 22.38
N LEU A 339 10.16 -17.51 23.52
CA LEU A 339 9.23 -18.42 24.17
C LEU A 339 8.05 -18.77 23.24
N LEU A 340 7.48 -17.77 22.55
CA LEU A 340 6.44 -17.99 21.55
C LEU A 340 6.92 -18.91 20.41
N CYS A 341 8.14 -18.71 19.91
CA CYS A 341 8.70 -19.55 18.87
C CYS A 341 8.96 -21.00 19.33
N LEU A 342 9.33 -21.19 20.61
CA LEU A 342 9.44 -22.52 21.20
C LEU A 342 8.06 -23.19 21.34
N TYR A 343 7.05 -22.44 21.76
CA TYR A 343 5.66 -22.90 21.85
C TYR A 343 5.13 -23.34 20.49
N ASP A 344 5.34 -22.52 19.47
CA ASP A 344 4.94 -22.77 18.09
C ASP A 344 5.54 -24.09 17.56
N ILE A 345 6.85 -24.32 17.74
CA ILE A 345 7.48 -25.58 17.32
C ILE A 345 6.93 -26.76 18.11
N LYS A 346 6.90 -26.69 19.45
CA LYS A 346 6.49 -27.83 20.28
C LYS A 346 5.05 -28.25 20.02
N LYS A 347 4.17 -27.30 19.68
CA LYS A 347 2.75 -27.58 19.44
C LYS A 347 2.45 -27.96 17.98
N TYR A 348 3.11 -27.34 17.00
CA TYR A 348 2.73 -27.45 15.59
C TYR A 348 3.84 -27.99 14.66
N GLY A 349 5.10 -28.01 15.13
CA GLY A 349 6.27 -28.43 14.35
C GLY A 349 6.92 -29.75 14.79
N GLY A 350 6.46 -30.36 15.89
CA GLY A 350 7.02 -31.58 16.47
C GLY A 350 8.10 -31.32 17.53
N SER A 351 8.93 -32.33 17.83
CA SER A 351 9.98 -32.20 18.86
C SER A 351 11.20 -31.45 18.33
N LEU A 352 11.72 -30.51 19.13
CA LEU A 352 13.01 -29.86 18.89
C LEU A 352 14.20 -30.82 19.07
N LYS A 353 13.98 -32.03 19.64
CA LYS A 353 15.03 -32.99 20.01
C LYS A 353 15.63 -33.81 18.86
N SER A 354 15.33 -33.49 17.60
CA SER A 354 15.92 -34.19 16.44
C SER A 354 16.85 -33.28 15.63
N VAL A 355 18.09 -33.14 16.12
CA VAL A 355 19.33 -33.20 15.33
C VAL A 355 20.37 -33.93 16.17
#